data_AF-A0A0F9BMV3-F1
#
_entry.id   AF-A0A0F9BMV3-F1
#
_cell.length_a   1.000
_cell.length_b   1.000
_cell.length_c   1.000
_cell.angle_alpha   90.00
_cell.angle_beta   90.00
_cell.angle_gamma   90.00
#
_symmetry.space_group_name_H-M   'P 1'
#
loop_
_entity.id
_entity.type
_entity.pdbx_description
1 polymer ?
#
loop_
_entity_poly.entity_id
_entity_poly.type
_entity_poly.pdbx_seq_one_letter_code
_entity_poly.pdbx_strand_id
1 'polypeptide(L)'
;CSHIDLGKWYAEIISKTQAPVMFRPHPLDLSWRAPDGVKITSGTLEQDMAGAIAVITFSSTVGVDALIAGKPTVAYDPISMVYNVVPHRIQLTSLVEPDRAQWAYNLAYTQWSKDEIESGLAWDHLRGMYAN
;
A
#
# COMPACT_ATOMS: atom_id res chain seq x y z
N CYS A 1 -1.18 -20.38 -8.93
CA CYS A 1 -0.59 -19.37 -8.03
C CYS A 1 0.66 -19.95 -7.39
N SER A 2 1.85 -19.52 -7.81
CA SER A 2 3.07 -19.82 -7.06
C SER A 2 3.02 -19.04 -5.75
N HIS A 3 3.07 -19.74 -4.62
CA HIS A 3 3.16 -19.09 -3.32
C HIS A 3 4.44 -18.26 -3.28
N ILE A 4 4.32 -16.94 -3.12
CA ILE A 4 5.47 -16.06 -2.98
C ILE A 4 6.00 -16.18 -1.55
N ASP A 5 7.32 -16.29 -1.42
CA ASP A 5 8.01 -16.24 -0.14
C ASP A 5 8.33 -14.78 0.17
N LEU A 6 7.50 -14.16 1.01
CA LEU A 6 7.66 -12.75 1.38
C LEU A 6 9.00 -12.49 2.09
N GLY A 7 9.52 -13.47 2.83
CA GLY A 7 10.82 -13.34 3.50
C GLY A 7 11.95 -13.17 2.49
N LYS A 8 11.97 -14.01 1.45
CA LYS A 8 12.94 -13.87 0.34
C LYS A 8 12.75 -12.56 -0.42
N TRP A 9 11.50 -12.16 -0.66
CA TRP A 9 11.20 -10.89 -1.33
C TRP A 9 11.72 -9.69 -0.53
N TYR A 10 11.47 -9.63 0.78
CA TYR A 10 11.98 -8.54 1.60
C TYR A 10 13.51 -8.43 1.55
N ALA A 11 14.23 -9.56 1.66
CA ALA A 11 15.68 -9.59 1.56
C ALA A 11 16.18 -9.09 0.20
N GLU A 12 15.51 -9.47 -0.89
CA GLU A 12 15.81 -8.96 -2.24
C GLU A 12 15.63 -7.44 -2.32
N ILE A 13 14.53 -6.89 -1.78
CA ILE A 13 14.28 -5.44 -1.81
C ILE A 13 15.33 -4.67 -1.01
N ILE A 14 15.68 -5.15 0.18
CA ILE A 14 16.69 -4.49 1.03
C ILE A 14 18.05 -4.47 0.34
N SER A 15 18.42 -5.53 -0.37
CA SER A 15 19.68 -5.57 -1.13
C SER A 15 19.79 -4.52 -2.25
N LYS A 16 18.65 -3.95 -2.70
CA LYS A 16 18.59 -2.96 -3.78
C LYS A 16 18.73 -1.51 -3.30
N THR A 17 18.88 -1.30 -1.99
CA THR A 17 18.98 0.02 -1.38
C THR A 17 20.16 0.10 -0.41
N GLN A 18 20.79 1.27 -0.37
CA GLN A 18 21.75 1.65 0.68
C GLN A 18 21.14 2.61 1.71
N ALA A 19 19.91 3.10 1.46
CA ALA A 19 19.19 3.95 2.39
C ALA A 19 18.70 3.13 3.61
N PRO A 20 18.58 3.76 4.80
CA PRO A 20 18.02 3.12 5.98
C PRO A 20 16.61 2.57 5.70
N VAL A 21 16.39 1.29 5.99
CA VAL A 21 15.09 0.63 5.82
C VAL A 21 14.39 0.50 7.17
N MET A 22 13.16 1.00 7.23
CA MET A 22 12.23 0.77 8.32
C MET A 22 11.21 -0.30 7.90
N PHE A 23 11.14 -1.38 8.66
CA PHE A 23 10.21 -2.48 8.43
C PHE A 23 9.04 -2.37 9.41
N ARG A 24 7.84 -2.19 8.87
CA ARG A 24 6.59 -2.17 9.63
C ARG A 24 5.91 -3.54 9.52
N PRO A 25 5.85 -4.34 10.60
CA PRO A 25 5.15 -5.60 10.59
C PRO A 25 3.63 -5.39 10.55
N HIS A 26 2.89 -6.39 10.05
CA HIS A 26 1.44 -6.40 10.17
C HIS A 26 1.06 -6.57 11.65
N PRO A 27 0.18 -5.74 12.22
CA PRO A 27 -0.03 -5.67 13.66
C PRO A 27 -0.65 -6.95 14.28
N LEU A 28 -1.39 -7.72 13.47
CA LEU A 28 -2.07 -8.95 13.90
C LEU A 28 -1.39 -10.22 13.40
N ASP A 29 -0.41 -10.10 12.51
CA ASP A 29 0.39 -11.26 12.11
C ASP A 29 1.57 -11.35 13.07
N LEU A 30 1.78 -12.49 13.70
CA LEU A 30 2.93 -12.74 14.59
C LEU A 30 3.96 -13.68 13.94
N SER A 31 3.68 -14.16 12.73
CA SER A 31 4.52 -15.10 12.00
C SER A 31 5.58 -14.43 11.12
N TRP A 32 5.52 -13.10 10.98
CA TRP A 32 6.50 -12.36 10.20
C TRP A 32 7.90 -12.50 10.81
N ARG A 33 8.90 -12.44 9.92
CA ARG A 33 10.30 -12.31 10.29
C ARG A 33 10.83 -11.08 9.60
N ALA A 34 11.30 -10.12 10.39
CA ALA A 34 12.00 -8.99 9.84
C ALA A 34 13.29 -9.49 9.19
N PRO A 35 13.63 -9.00 7.99
CA PRO A 35 14.93 -9.29 7.40
C PRO A 35 16.06 -8.69 8.23
N ASP A 36 17.27 -9.20 8.04
CA ASP A 36 18.45 -8.67 8.73
C ASP A 36 18.76 -7.22 8.30
N GLY A 37 19.24 -6.42 9.25
CA GLY A 37 19.74 -5.06 8.98
C GLY A 37 18.66 -3.98 8.85
N VAL A 38 17.40 -4.27 9.13
CA VAL A 38 16.31 -3.28 9.13
C VAL A 38 15.94 -2.82 10.53
N LYS A 39 15.47 -1.57 10.65
CA LYS A 39 14.84 -1.09 11.88
C LYS A 39 13.38 -1.50 11.89
N ILE A 40 12.95 -2.28 12.89
CA ILE A 40 11.54 -2.62 13.06
C ILE A 40 10.82 -1.46 13.76
N THR A 41 9.67 -1.06 13.24
CA THR A 41 8.82 -0.03 13.85
C THR A 41 7.59 -0.64 14.50
N SER A 42 7.14 -0.03 15.60
CA SER A 42 5.93 -0.42 16.34
C SER A 42 5.00 0.78 16.62
N GLY A 43 5.33 1.95 16.06
CA GLY A 43 4.52 3.17 16.18
C GLY A 43 3.27 3.13 15.29
N THR A 44 2.63 4.29 15.15
CA THR A 44 1.49 4.42 14.25
C THR A 44 1.93 4.46 12.78
N LEU A 45 1.01 4.15 11.86
CA LEU A 45 1.33 4.20 10.43
C LEU A 45 1.69 5.64 10.01
N GLU A 46 1.03 6.62 10.58
CA GLU A 46 1.25 8.04 10.34
C GLU A 46 2.65 8.50 10.75
N GLN A 47 3.16 7.99 11.89
CA GLN A 47 4.52 8.28 12.35
C GLN A 47 5.57 7.70 11.40
N ASP A 48 5.38 6.45 10.97
CA ASP A 48 6.27 5.80 9.99
C ASP A 48 6.24 6.53 8.65
N MET A 49 5.04 6.95 8.21
CA MET A 49 4.83 7.69 6.96
C MET A 49 5.51 9.07 6.99
N ALA A 50 5.38 9.82 8.09
CA ALA A 50 5.96 11.16 8.21
C ALA A 50 7.48 11.15 7.98
N GLY A 51 8.19 10.16 8.53
CA GLY A 51 9.64 10.00 8.38
C GLY A 51 10.09 9.31 7.09
N ALA A 52 9.18 8.69 6.33
CA ALA A 52 9.53 7.97 5.11
C ALA A 52 9.74 8.92 3.91
N ILE A 53 10.79 8.66 3.12
CA ILE A 53 11.02 9.29 1.82
C ILE A 53 10.32 8.56 0.67
N ALA A 54 10.03 7.27 0.86
CA ALA A 54 9.30 6.41 -0.05
C ALA A 54 8.71 5.22 0.71
N VAL A 55 7.63 4.64 0.20
CA VAL A 55 6.99 3.44 0.74
C VAL A 55 7.07 2.31 -0.29
N ILE A 56 7.46 1.13 0.17
CA ILE A 56 7.54 -0.07 -0.68
C ILE A 56 6.60 -1.10 -0.10
N THR A 57 5.69 -1.59 -0.92
CA THR A 57 4.70 -2.59 -0.55
C THR A 57 4.67 -3.71 -1.57
N PHE A 58 4.33 -4.92 -1.12
CA PHE A 58 4.03 -6.00 -2.04
C PHE A 58 2.64 -5.77 -2.65
N SER A 59 1.61 -5.81 -1.79
CA SER A 59 0.21 -5.56 -2.16
C SER A 59 -0.65 -4.93 -1.04
N SER A 60 -0.05 -4.55 0.09
CA SER A 60 -0.78 -4.01 1.24
C SER A 60 -1.50 -2.70 0.90
N THR A 61 -2.66 -2.50 1.53
CA THR A 61 -3.44 -1.25 1.49
C THR A 61 -2.68 -0.05 2.02
N VAL A 62 -1.60 -0.25 2.80
CA VAL A 62 -0.68 0.83 3.19
C VAL A 62 -0.17 1.66 2.00
N GLY A 63 -0.10 1.08 0.80
CA GLY A 63 0.21 1.83 -0.41
C GLY A 63 -0.80 2.94 -0.72
N VAL A 64 -2.08 2.73 -0.41
CA VAL A 64 -3.15 3.73 -0.55
C VAL A 64 -2.90 4.90 0.40
N ASP A 65 -2.65 4.60 1.68
CA ASP A 65 -2.35 5.61 2.70
C ASP A 65 -1.09 6.42 2.33
N ALA A 66 -0.07 5.76 1.79
CA ALA A 66 1.15 6.40 1.33
C ALA A 66 0.91 7.39 0.19
N LEU A 67 0.11 7.01 -0.81
CA LEU A 67 -0.27 7.92 -1.89
C LEU A 67 -1.11 9.08 -1.38
N ILE A 68 -2.09 8.85 -0.50
CA ILE A 68 -2.90 9.93 0.08
C ILE A 68 -2.00 10.91 0.86
N ALA A 69 -1.02 10.40 1.59
CA ALA A 69 -0.03 11.19 2.33
C ALA A 69 1.02 11.89 1.45
N GLY A 70 0.96 11.77 0.12
CA GLY A 70 1.92 12.38 -0.80
C GLY A 70 3.30 11.74 -0.77
N LYS A 71 3.39 10.44 -0.42
CA LYS A 71 4.65 9.72 -0.41
C LYS A 71 4.87 8.96 -1.72
N PRO A 72 6.07 9.08 -2.34
CA PRO A 72 6.47 8.18 -3.41
C PRO A 72 6.27 6.72 -2.97
N THR A 73 5.59 5.93 -3.80
CA THR A 73 5.18 4.58 -3.45
C THR A 73 5.57 3.61 -4.56
N VAL A 74 5.93 2.37 -4.20
CA VAL A 74 6.24 1.28 -5.13
C VAL A 74 5.43 0.06 -4.73
N ALA A 75 4.71 -0.55 -5.69
CA ALA A 75 3.93 -1.77 -5.47
C ALA A 75 4.32 -2.87 -6.44
N TYR A 76 4.60 -4.07 -5.90
CA TYR A 76 5.19 -5.16 -6.69
C TYR A 76 4.17 -6.13 -7.28
N ASP A 77 3.01 -6.30 -6.65
CA ASP A 77 2.01 -7.26 -7.11
C ASP A 77 0.82 -6.56 -7.80
N PRO A 78 0.35 -7.05 -8.96
CA PRO A 78 -0.81 -6.51 -9.67
C PRO A 78 -2.12 -6.47 -8.86
N ILE A 79 -2.25 -7.27 -7.79
CA ILE A 79 -3.43 -7.20 -6.91
C ILE A 79 -3.44 -5.95 -6.01
N SER A 80 -2.34 -5.20 -5.95
CA SER A 80 -2.27 -3.97 -5.17
C SER A 80 -3.24 -2.91 -5.72
N MET A 81 -3.98 -2.26 -4.82
CA MET A 81 -4.92 -1.18 -5.17
C MET A 81 -4.25 0.04 -5.83
N VAL A 82 -2.94 0.19 -5.65
CA VAL A 82 -2.17 1.32 -6.19
C VAL A 82 -1.37 0.96 -7.43
N TYR A 83 -1.39 -0.31 -7.87
CA TYR A 83 -0.48 -0.82 -8.90
C TYR A 83 -0.44 0.08 -10.14
N ASN A 84 -1.59 0.41 -10.72
CA ASN A 84 -1.65 1.17 -11.98
C ASN A 84 -1.21 2.65 -11.88
N VAL A 85 -0.92 3.13 -10.68
CA VAL A 85 -0.46 4.52 -10.43
C VAL A 85 0.85 4.59 -9.66
N VAL A 86 1.63 3.50 -9.64
CA VAL A 86 2.96 3.49 -9.01
C VAL A 86 3.96 2.66 -9.82
N PRO A 87 5.27 2.92 -9.69
CA PRO A 87 6.28 2.01 -10.19
C PRO A 87 6.22 0.61 -9.53
N HIS A 88 6.71 -0.40 -10.24
CA HIS A 88 6.77 -1.79 -9.76
C HIS A 88 8.17 -2.26 -9.38
N ARG A 89 9.13 -1.34 -9.41
CA ARG A 89 10.53 -1.56 -9.02
C ARG A 89 11.05 -0.32 -8.33
N ILE A 90 11.76 -0.51 -7.23
CA ILE A 90 12.41 0.58 -6.51
C ILE A 90 13.53 1.22 -7.36
N GLN A 91 13.52 2.54 -7.46
CA GLN A 91 14.61 3.37 -7.98
C GLN A 91 14.76 4.63 -7.12
N LEU A 92 15.63 4.58 -6.11
CA LEU A 92 15.76 5.68 -5.14
C LEU A 92 16.32 6.98 -5.73
N THR A 93 17.06 6.90 -6.84
CA THR A 93 17.62 8.06 -7.54
C THR A 93 16.58 8.82 -8.37
N SER A 94 15.38 8.24 -8.55
CA SER A 94 14.31 8.82 -9.37
C SER A 94 12.96 8.40 -8.81
N LEU A 95 12.56 8.99 -7.68
CA LEU A 95 11.23 8.81 -7.13
C LEU A 95 10.21 9.46 -8.08
N VAL A 96 9.22 8.68 -8.50
CA VAL A 96 8.18 9.10 -9.43
C VAL A 96 6.89 9.35 -8.65
N GLU A 97 6.27 10.50 -8.89
CA GLU A 97 4.95 10.85 -8.38
C GLU A 97 4.01 11.06 -9.58
N PRO A 98 3.40 9.99 -10.11
CA PRO A 98 2.53 10.11 -11.27
C PRO A 98 1.22 10.81 -10.88
N ASP A 99 0.52 11.33 -11.89
CA ASP A 99 -0.85 11.81 -11.68
C ASP A 99 -1.73 10.66 -11.18
N ARG A 100 -2.39 10.91 -10.05
CA ARG A 100 -3.24 9.96 -9.33
C ARG A 100 -4.66 10.48 -9.15
N ALA A 101 -5.04 11.58 -9.81
CA ALA A 101 -6.36 12.19 -9.66
C ALA A 101 -7.48 11.20 -10.03
N GLN A 102 -7.38 10.57 -11.20
CA GLN A 102 -8.39 9.59 -11.64
C GLN A 102 -8.46 8.36 -10.72
N TRP A 103 -7.31 7.89 -10.25
CA TRP A 103 -7.27 6.80 -9.27
C TRP A 103 -7.96 7.19 -7.96
N ALA A 104 -7.72 8.41 -7.47
CA ALA A 104 -8.37 8.92 -6.26
C ALA A 104 -9.89 9.05 -6.44
N TYR A 105 -10.36 9.48 -7.62
CA TYR A 105 -11.79 9.51 -7.94
C TYR A 105 -12.41 8.11 -7.93
N ASN A 106 -11.75 7.14 -8.55
CA ASN A 106 -12.22 5.75 -8.56
C ASN A 106 -12.23 5.16 -7.14
N LEU A 107 -11.20 5.44 -6.35
CA LEU A 107 -11.13 5.01 -4.96
C LEU A 107 -12.30 5.60 -4.16
N ALA A 108 -12.46 6.93 -4.18
CA ALA A 108 -13.53 7.61 -3.47
C ALA A 108 -14.93 7.09 -3.85
N TYR A 109 -15.16 6.78 -5.13
CA TYR A 109 -16.42 6.20 -5.61
C TYR A 109 -16.73 4.81 -5.02
N THR A 110 -15.72 4.08 -4.56
CA THR A 110 -15.85 2.72 -4.00
C THR A 110 -15.75 2.67 -2.47
N GLN A 111 -15.57 3.81 -1.82
CA GLN A 111 -15.54 3.91 -0.37
C GLN A 111 -16.91 4.32 0.16
N TRP A 112 -17.36 3.62 1.21
CA TRP A 112 -18.60 3.93 1.92
C TRP A 112 -18.29 3.98 3.41
N SER A 113 -18.85 4.97 4.08
CA SER A 113 -18.81 5.02 5.54
C SER A 113 -19.64 3.89 6.15
N LYS A 114 -19.38 3.61 7.42
CA LYS A 114 -20.13 2.60 8.16
C LYS A 114 -21.63 2.91 8.18
N ASP A 115 -22.00 4.18 8.37
CA ASP A 115 -23.39 4.63 8.42
C ASP A 115 -24.09 4.46 7.05
N GLU A 116 -23.38 4.72 5.94
CA GLU A 116 -23.91 4.50 4.58
C GLU A 116 -24.10 3.00 4.26
N ILE A 117 -23.25 2.15 4.83
CA ILE A 117 -23.42 0.69 4.74
C ILE A 117 -24.62 0.24 5.59
N GLU A 118 -24.70 0.67 6.86
CA GLU A 118 -25.75 0.29 7.80
C GLU A 118 -27.14 0.78 7.38
N SER A 119 -27.23 1.96 6.76
CA SER A 119 -28.48 2.51 6.22
C SER A 119 -28.96 1.83 4.94
N GLY A 120 -28.12 1.01 4.29
CA GLY A 120 -28.40 0.38 3.01
C GLY A 120 -28.13 1.26 1.79
N LEU A 121 -27.69 2.52 1.97
CA LEU A 121 -27.39 3.45 0.87
C LEU A 121 -26.41 2.85 -0.14
N ALA A 122 -25.31 2.25 0.35
CA ALA A 122 -24.31 1.62 -0.50
C ALA A 122 -24.91 0.49 -1.35
N TRP A 123 -25.79 -0.33 -0.76
CA TRP A 123 -26.44 -1.44 -1.46
C TRP A 123 -27.47 -0.96 -2.48
N ASP A 124 -28.24 0.06 -2.16
CA ASP A 124 -29.22 0.65 -3.08
C ASP A 124 -28.54 1.28 -4.29
N HIS A 125 -27.43 2.01 -4.07
CA HIS A 125 -26.61 2.56 -5.15
C HIS A 125 -26.10 1.47 -6.09
N LEU A 126 -25.53 0.39 -5.52
CA LEU A 126 -25.02 -0.74 -6.32
C LEU A 126 -26.13 -1.49 -7.05
N ARG A 127 -27.25 -1.81 -6.37
CA ARG A 127 -28.39 -2.51 -6.99
C ARG A 127 -29.01 -1.72 -8.13
N GLY A 128 -29.13 -0.40 -7.99
CA GLY A 128 -29.67 0.47 -9.03
C GLY A 128 -28.87 0.39 -10.34
N MET A 129 -27.58 0.05 -10.29
CA MET A 129 -26.75 -0.16 -11.47
C MET A 129 -26.98 -1.51 -12.16
N TYR A 130 -27.49 -2.52 -11.44
CA TYR A 130 -27.67 -3.89 -11.94
C TYR A 130 -29.15 -4.29 -12.11
N ALA A 131 -30.08 -3.40 -11.79
CA ALA A 131 -31.51 -3.57 -12.07
C ALA A 131 -31.80 -3.26 -13.56
N ASN A 132 -31.32 -4.12 -14.45
CA ASN A 132 -31.77 -4.25 -15.84
C ASN A 132 -32.03 -5.73 -16.13
#